data_AF-A0A9E2FI71-F1
#
_entry.id   AF-A0A9E2FI71-F1
#
_cell.length_a   1.000
_cell.length_b   1.000
_cell.length_c   1.000
_cell.angle_alpha   90.00
_cell.angle_beta   90.00
_cell.angle_gamma   90.00
#
_symmetry.space_group_name_H-M   'P 1'
#
loop_
_entity.id
_entity.type
_entity.pdbx_description
1 polymer ?
#
loop_
_entity_poly.entity_id
_entity_poly.type
_entity_poly.pdbx_seq_one_letter_code
_entity_poly.pdbx_strand_id
1 'polypeptide(L)'
;MLVTPPGYNPNEMPTKDDERISRLRGRIAQLPKTPGVYLMKDREGVVLYVGKARELRARVASYFQDSTDLLNTRGPRIATMVTQVEEIDVLECETEVDALLKESRLIKDIQPHYNEQLKDGKTFPYLEITTSDDFPGVYFTRTPRPRGSKLYGPFLDPGGIRDAINALQRIFKYRTCALEIRADDEKRRFFRPCLLHAIDRCSAPCADRISKRAYAEDIKRLR
;
A
#
# COMPACT_ATOMS: atom_id res chain seq x y z
N MET A 1 -40.75 -26.39 22.81
CA MET A 1 -40.79 -25.18 23.64
C MET A 1 -39.82 -24.18 23.03
N LEU A 2 -40.34 -23.19 22.31
CA LEU A 2 -39.54 -22.15 21.68
C LEU A 2 -39.14 -21.14 22.77
N VAL A 3 -37.84 -20.99 22.98
CA VAL A 3 -37.28 -20.01 23.91
C VAL A 3 -37.33 -18.65 23.22
N THR A 4 -38.22 -17.77 23.65
CA THR A 4 -38.21 -16.35 23.26
C THR A 4 -36.96 -15.68 23.84
N PRO A 5 -36.11 -15.03 23.03
CA PRO A 5 -34.97 -14.28 23.54
C PRO A 5 -35.45 -13.08 24.37
N PRO A 6 -34.77 -12.72 25.47
CA PRO A 6 -35.15 -11.60 26.31
C PRO A 6 -34.92 -10.27 25.54
N GLY A 7 -35.99 -9.49 25.35
CA GLY A 7 -35.90 -8.13 24.80
C GLY A 7 -36.79 -7.81 23.59
N TYR A 8 -37.58 -8.75 23.06
CA TYR A 8 -38.51 -8.43 21.96
C TYR A 8 -39.82 -7.86 22.50
N ASN A 9 -39.98 -6.53 22.42
CA ASN A 9 -41.26 -5.85 22.61
C ASN A 9 -41.95 -5.68 21.24
N PRO A 10 -43.03 -6.41 20.93
CA PRO A 10 -43.72 -6.31 19.64
C PRO A 10 -44.39 -4.95 19.38
N ASN A 11 -44.41 -4.03 20.36
CA ASN A 11 -45.00 -2.70 20.25
C ASN A 11 -43.98 -1.56 20.04
N GLU A 12 -42.69 -1.86 19.96
CA GLU A 12 -41.65 -0.84 19.70
C GLU A 12 -41.41 -0.78 18.18
N MET A 13 -41.89 0.30 17.54
CA MET A 13 -41.61 0.55 16.12
C MET A 13 -40.10 0.78 15.95
N PRO A 14 -39.45 0.18 14.94
CA PRO A 14 -38.03 0.42 14.69
C PRO A 14 -37.79 1.92 14.53
N THR A 15 -36.76 2.43 15.22
CA THR A 15 -36.35 3.81 14.99
C THR A 15 -35.82 3.95 13.57
N LYS A 16 -35.81 5.19 13.04
CA LYS A 16 -35.23 5.46 11.71
C LYS A 16 -33.77 5.01 11.60
N ASP A 17 -33.05 4.95 12.73
CA ASP A 17 -31.71 4.39 12.81
C ASP A 17 -31.70 2.86 12.71
N ASP A 18 -32.67 2.16 13.30
CA ASP A 18 -32.79 0.69 13.19
C ASP A 18 -33.06 0.25 11.74
N GLU A 19 -33.91 0.99 11.01
CA GLU A 19 -34.18 0.72 9.60
C GLU A 19 -32.93 0.94 8.73
N ARG A 20 -32.18 2.01 9.00
CA ARG A 20 -30.92 2.32 8.32
C ARG A 20 -29.87 1.25 8.57
N ILE A 21 -29.65 0.87 9.82
CA ILE A 21 -28.69 -0.16 10.19
C ILE A 21 -29.08 -1.51 9.60
N SER A 22 -30.37 -1.87 9.62
CA SER A 22 -30.88 -3.09 8.99
C SER A 22 -30.59 -3.11 7.47
N ARG A 23 -30.85 -2.00 6.77
CA ARG A 23 -30.54 -1.85 5.34
C ARG A 23 -29.04 -2.03 5.07
N LEU A 24 -28.19 -1.36 5.86
CA LEU A 24 -26.74 -1.46 5.74
C LEU A 24 -26.26 -2.89 6.00
N ARG A 25 -26.78 -3.58 7.02
CA ARG A 25 -26.47 -4.99 7.29
C ARG A 25 -26.85 -5.90 6.13
N GLY A 26 -28.02 -5.68 5.51
CA GLY A 26 -28.45 -6.40 4.31
C GLY A 26 -27.46 -6.22 3.15
N ARG A 27 -27.02 -4.98 2.90
CA ARG A 27 -25.98 -4.69 1.90
C ARG A 27 -24.65 -5.35 2.23
N ILE A 28 -24.21 -5.28 3.49
CA ILE A 28 -22.95 -5.88 3.96
C ILE A 28 -22.94 -7.39 3.76
N ALA A 29 -24.06 -8.07 4.01
CA ALA A 29 -24.18 -9.52 3.84
C ALA A 29 -23.94 -9.96 2.38
N GLN A 30 -24.19 -9.08 1.41
CA GLN A 30 -23.97 -9.34 -0.02
C GLN A 30 -22.54 -9.04 -0.49
N LEU A 31 -21.73 -8.36 0.33
CA LEU A 31 -20.37 -7.98 -0.07
C LEU A 31 -19.50 -9.22 -0.31
N PRO A 32 -18.56 -9.16 -1.27
CA PRO A 32 -17.67 -10.27 -1.57
C PRO A 32 -16.68 -10.49 -0.42
N LYS A 33 -16.17 -11.73 -0.33
CA LYS A 33 -15.15 -12.13 0.64
C LYS A 33 -13.75 -12.01 0.04
N THR A 34 -13.47 -10.89 -0.59
CA THR A 34 -12.25 -10.61 -1.35
C THR A 34 -11.52 -9.39 -0.77
N PRO A 35 -10.21 -9.23 -1.07
CA PRO A 35 -9.52 -7.98 -0.81
C PRO A 35 -10.15 -6.84 -1.61
N GLY A 36 -10.07 -5.62 -1.07
CA GLY A 36 -10.60 -4.46 -1.78
C GLY A 36 -10.63 -3.19 -0.95
N VAL A 37 -11.26 -2.18 -1.52
CA VAL A 37 -11.46 -0.86 -0.90
C VAL A 37 -12.96 -0.65 -0.69
N TYR A 38 -13.35 -0.11 0.46
CA TYR A 38 -14.71 0.28 0.76
C TYR A 38 -14.81 1.79 0.94
N LEU A 39 -15.96 2.36 0.53
CA LEU A 39 -16.29 3.76 0.63
C LEU A 39 -17.58 3.88 1.45
N MET A 40 -17.54 4.69 2.49
CA MET A 40 -18.70 5.01 3.30
C MET A 40 -19.19 6.41 2.93
N LYS A 41 -20.49 6.54 2.65
CA LYS A 41 -21.08 7.79 2.18
C LYS A 41 -22.26 8.22 3.06
N ASP A 42 -22.50 9.52 3.09
CA ASP A 42 -23.69 10.10 3.70
C ASP A 42 -24.93 10.01 2.78
N ARG A 43 -26.03 10.64 3.21
CA ARG A 43 -27.30 10.67 2.50
C ARG A 43 -27.24 11.37 1.14
N GLU A 44 -26.31 12.31 0.98
CA GLU A 44 -26.13 13.09 -0.24
C GLU A 44 -25.15 12.40 -1.21
N GLY A 45 -24.59 11.26 -0.81
CA GLY A 45 -23.61 10.51 -1.59
C GLY A 45 -22.18 11.03 -1.42
N VAL A 46 -21.93 11.92 -0.46
CA VAL A 46 -20.58 12.42 -0.18
C VAL A 46 -19.78 11.34 0.53
N VAL A 47 -18.58 11.06 0.03
CA VAL A 47 -17.69 10.06 0.62
C VAL A 47 -17.09 10.59 1.93
N LEU A 48 -17.52 10.01 3.04
CA LEU A 48 -17.07 10.34 4.38
C LEU A 48 -15.72 9.68 4.69
N TYR A 49 -15.55 8.43 4.28
CA TYR A 49 -14.39 7.62 4.61
C TYR A 49 -14.08 6.58 3.52
N VAL A 50 -12.79 6.34 3.28
CA VAL A 50 -12.27 5.29 2.41
C VAL A 50 -11.33 4.41 3.22
N GLY A 51 -11.47 3.09 3.11
CA GLY A 51 -10.57 2.13 3.77
C GLY A 51 -10.33 0.87 2.96
N LYS A 52 -9.20 0.19 3.19
CA LYS A 52 -8.88 -1.12 2.61
C LYS A 52 -9.26 -2.28 3.52
N ALA A 53 -9.48 -3.44 2.91
CA ALA A 53 -9.78 -4.69 3.58
C ALA A 53 -9.03 -5.86 2.94
N ARG A 54 -8.59 -6.83 3.77
CA ARG A 54 -8.18 -8.17 3.30
C ARG A 54 -9.40 -9.00 2.89
N GLU A 55 -10.51 -8.78 3.60
CA GLU A 55 -11.83 -9.33 3.30
C GLU A 55 -12.89 -8.25 3.52
N LEU A 56 -13.53 -7.80 2.43
CA LEU A 56 -14.48 -6.67 2.44
C LEU A 56 -15.64 -6.90 3.40
N ARG A 57 -16.33 -8.04 3.32
CA ARG A 57 -17.51 -8.32 4.15
C ARG A 57 -17.19 -8.25 5.64
N ALA A 58 -16.23 -9.03 6.13
CA ALA A 58 -15.87 -9.02 7.55
C ALA A 58 -15.39 -7.63 8.02
N ARG A 59 -14.58 -6.93 7.21
CA ARG A 59 -14.06 -5.63 7.59
C ARG A 59 -15.16 -4.59 7.72
N VAL A 60 -16.09 -4.52 6.77
CA VAL A 60 -17.21 -3.56 6.81
C VAL A 60 -18.20 -3.95 7.91
N ALA A 61 -18.52 -5.24 8.07
CA ALA A 61 -19.42 -5.72 9.12
C ALA A 61 -18.96 -5.29 10.53
N SER A 62 -17.65 -5.26 10.78
CA SER A 62 -17.09 -4.84 12.09
C SER A 62 -17.41 -3.39 12.49
N TYR A 63 -17.97 -2.57 11.60
CA TYR A 63 -18.45 -1.23 11.95
C TYR A 63 -19.91 -1.20 12.41
N PHE A 64 -20.70 -2.22 12.09
CA PHE A 64 -22.16 -2.22 12.25
C PHE A 64 -22.67 -3.39 13.09
N GLN A 65 -21.79 -4.08 13.82
CA GLN A 65 -22.17 -5.10 14.79
C GLN A 65 -22.60 -4.45 16.11
N ASP A 66 -23.73 -4.88 16.67
CA ASP A 66 -24.29 -4.34 17.92
C ASP A 66 -23.33 -4.45 19.11
N SER A 67 -22.48 -5.48 19.12
CA SER A 67 -21.49 -5.71 20.17
C SER A 67 -20.21 -4.87 20.02
N THR A 68 -20.08 -4.07 18.97
CA THR A 68 -18.84 -3.32 18.71
C THR A 68 -18.85 -1.99 19.45
N ASP A 69 -17.96 -1.86 20.42
CA ASP A 69 -17.63 -0.59 21.02
C ASP A 69 -16.71 0.23 20.11
N LEU A 70 -17.31 0.98 19.18
CA LEU A 70 -16.58 1.81 18.22
C LEU A 70 -15.77 2.93 18.88
N LEU A 71 -16.28 3.49 19.99
CA LEU A 71 -15.63 4.56 20.73
C LEU A 71 -14.28 4.09 21.25
N ASN A 72 -14.22 2.91 21.87
CA ASN A 72 -12.98 2.37 22.42
C ASN A 72 -12.09 1.69 21.37
N THR A 73 -12.66 1.09 20.33
CA THR A 73 -11.86 0.33 19.33
C THR A 73 -11.30 1.20 18.20
N ARG A 74 -12.01 2.28 17.81
CA ARG A 74 -11.67 3.10 16.63
C ARG A 74 -11.65 4.60 16.90
N GLY A 75 -12.04 5.01 18.11
CA GLY A 75 -12.04 6.40 18.53
C GLY A 75 -13.35 7.14 18.20
N PRO A 76 -13.58 8.27 18.88
CA PRO A 76 -14.84 9.02 18.82
C PRO A 76 -15.16 9.50 17.40
N ARG A 77 -14.14 9.90 16.64
CA ARG A 77 -14.29 10.44 15.29
C ARG A 77 -14.87 9.43 14.31
N ILE A 78 -14.41 8.18 14.38
CA ILE A 78 -14.95 7.10 13.54
C ILE A 78 -16.34 6.69 14.02
N ALA A 79 -16.59 6.65 15.33
CA ALA A 79 -17.93 6.39 15.85
C ALA A 79 -18.96 7.42 15.33
N THR A 80 -18.62 8.71 15.35
CA THR A 80 -19.47 9.78 14.79
C THR A 80 -19.64 9.69 13.26
N MET A 81 -18.62 9.22 12.53
CA MET A 81 -18.75 9.02 11.08
C MET A 81 -19.75 7.90 10.76
N VAL A 82 -19.69 6.78 11.50
CA VAL A 82 -20.58 5.64 11.29
C VAL A 82 -22.05 6.03 11.47
N THR A 83 -22.37 6.92 12.40
CA THR A 83 -23.75 7.41 12.59
C THR A 83 -24.26 8.26 11.43
N GLN A 84 -23.42 8.69 10.48
CA GLN A 84 -23.82 9.45 9.28
C GLN A 84 -23.86 8.58 8.01
N VAL A 85 -23.39 7.34 8.06
CA VAL A 85 -23.32 6.47 6.88
C VAL A 85 -24.73 6.06 6.44
N GLU A 86 -25.03 6.25 5.17
CA GLU A 86 -26.29 5.86 4.53
C GLU A 86 -26.08 4.84 3.39
N GLU A 87 -24.91 4.87 2.77
CA GLU A 87 -24.53 4.00 1.66
C GLU A 87 -23.09 3.47 1.81
N ILE A 88 -22.87 2.23 1.36
CA ILE A 88 -21.57 1.58 1.33
C ILE A 88 -21.30 1.01 -0.06
N ASP A 89 -20.20 1.48 -0.65
CA ASP A 89 -19.66 0.95 -1.90
C ASP A 89 -18.36 0.19 -1.68
N VAL A 90 -18.06 -0.72 -2.60
CA VAL A 90 -16.81 -1.49 -2.59
C VAL A 90 -16.22 -1.59 -3.99
N LEU A 91 -14.90 -1.65 -4.03
CA LEU A 91 -14.12 -1.98 -5.22
C LEU A 91 -13.24 -3.18 -4.89
N GLU A 92 -13.50 -4.29 -5.57
CA GLU A 92 -12.70 -5.50 -5.42
C GLU A 92 -11.28 -5.30 -5.98
N CYS A 93 -10.34 -6.02 -5.40
CA CYS A 93 -8.95 -6.07 -5.78
C CYS A 93 -8.46 -7.52 -5.77
N GLU A 94 -7.56 -7.84 -6.70
CA GLU A 94 -6.98 -9.18 -6.78
C GLU A 94 -6.09 -9.48 -5.58
N THR A 95 -5.35 -8.47 -5.12
CA THR A 95 -4.43 -8.59 -3.99
C THR A 95 -4.63 -7.50 -2.94
N GLU A 96 -4.11 -7.74 -1.72
CA GLU A 96 -4.05 -6.73 -0.66
C GLU A 96 -3.20 -5.52 -1.04
N VAL A 97 -2.20 -5.74 -1.89
CA VAL A 97 -1.33 -4.68 -2.41
C VAL A 97 -2.12 -3.76 -3.34
N ASP A 98 -2.93 -4.32 -4.23
CA ASP A 98 -3.80 -3.54 -5.11
C ASP A 98 -4.84 -2.76 -4.31
N ALA A 99 -5.39 -3.35 -3.24
CA ALA A 99 -6.29 -2.66 -2.32
C ALA A 99 -5.61 -1.47 -1.63
N LEU A 100 -4.37 -1.64 -1.16
CA LEU A 100 -3.58 -0.55 -0.57
C LEU A 100 -3.32 0.58 -1.57
N LEU A 101 -2.93 0.26 -2.80
CA LEU A 101 -2.65 1.25 -3.84
C LEU A 101 -3.92 2.00 -4.23
N LYS A 102 -5.03 1.28 -4.42
CA LYS A 102 -6.32 1.86 -4.79
C LYS A 102 -6.89 2.73 -3.67
N GLU A 103 -6.77 2.30 -2.41
CA GLU A 103 -7.15 3.10 -1.24
C GLU A 103 -6.38 4.43 -1.21
N SER A 104 -5.05 4.39 -1.30
CA SER A 104 -4.25 5.61 -1.26
C SER A 104 -4.60 6.57 -2.40
N ARG A 105 -4.86 6.05 -3.59
CA ARG A 105 -5.30 6.88 -4.72
C ARG A 105 -6.65 7.53 -4.44
N LEU A 106 -7.63 6.77 -3.98
CA LEU A 106 -8.97 7.29 -3.69
C LEU A 106 -8.96 8.32 -2.55
N ILE A 107 -8.17 8.11 -1.50
CA ILE A 107 -8.03 9.10 -0.41
C ILE A 107 -7.44 10.41 -0.97
N LYS A 108 -6.46 10.32 -1.87
CA LYS A 108 -5.84 11.51 -2.48
C LYS A 108 -6.78 12.26 -3.40
N ASP A 109 -7.52 11.53 -4.23
CA ASP A 109 -8.43 12.09 -5.24
C ASP A 109 -9.69 12.68 -4.58
N ILE A 110 -10.24 12.02 -3.56
CA ILE A 110 -11.51 12.38 -2.92
C ILE A 110 -11.32 13.29 -1.69
N GLN A 111 -10.18 13.17 -1.00
CA GLN A 111 -9.91 13.83 0.29
C GLN A 111 -11.04 13.68 1.33
N PRO A 112 -11.51 12.45 1.64
CA PRO A 112 -12.66 12.25 2.52
C PRO A 112 -12.46 12.91 3.88
N HIS A 113 -13.53 13.47 4.44
CA HIS A 113 -13.45 14.26 5.68
C HIS A 113 -12.76 13.45 6.80
N TYR A 114 -13.18 12.19 7.00
CA TYR A 114 -12.77 11.36 8.14
C TYR A 114 -11.45 10.58 7.96
N ASN A 115 -10.84 10.60 6.77
CA ASN A 115 -9.48 10.06 6.61
C ASN A 115 -8.44 11.03 7.21
N GLU A 116 -7.46 10.54 7.96
CA GLU A 116 -6.38 11.36 8.53
C GLU A 116 -5.07 11.17 7.79
N GLN A 117 -4.76 9.91 7.50
CA GLN A 117 -3.56 9.49 6.81
C GLN A 117 -3.78 9.51 5.30
N LEU A 118 -2.68 9.50 4.53
CA LEU A 118 -2.67 9.40 3.07
C LEU A 118 -3.37 10.56 2.32
N LYS A 119 -3.71 11.64 3.03
CA LYS A 119 -4.12 12.92 2.43
C LYS A 119 -2.97 13.69 1.81
N ASP A 120 -1.74 13.45 2.28
CA ASP A 120 -0.56 14.06 1.69
C ASP A 120 -0.29 13.51 0.29
N GLY A 121 0.27 14.35 -0.59
CA GLY A 121 0.58 13.97 -1.96
C GLY A 121 1.72 12.94 -2.09
N LYS A 122 2.15 12.30 -1.00
CA LYS A 122 3.32 11.41 -1.03
C LYS A 122 2.92 10.05 -1.61
N THR A 123 3.59 9.66 -2.68
CA THR A 123 3.48 8.31 -3.23
C THR A 123 4.28 7.31 -2.41
N PHE A 124 3.84 6.05 -2.42
CA PHE A 124 4.58 4.98 -1.75
C PHE A 124 5.95 4.79 -2.41
N PRO A 125 7.02 4.62 -1.63
CA PRO A 125 8.30 4.22 -2.17
C PRO A 125 8.31 2.76 -2.62
N TYR A 126 9.18 2.51 -3.60
CA TYR A 126 9.50 1.22 -4.17
C TYR A 126 11.00 1.01 -4.16
N LEU A 127 11.39 -0.25 -4.13
CA LEU A 127 12.72 -0.71 -4.47
C LEU A 127 12.72 -1.10 -5.95
N GLU A 128 13.50 -0.39 -6.74
CA GLU A 128 13.62 -0.60 -8.17
C GLU A 128 14.98 -1.21 -8.52
N ILE A 129 14.97 -2.31 -9.28
CA ILE A 129 16.18 -2.92 -9.84
C ILE A 129 16.14 -2.79 -11.36
N THR A 130 17.10 -2.08 -11.97
CA THR A 130 17.10 -1.83 -13.42
C THR A 130 17.63 -3.03 -14.21
N THR A 131 16.73 -3.91 -14.61
CA THR A 131 17.07 -5.18 -15.26
C THR A 131 17.49 -5.07 -16.73
N SER A 132 17.16 -3.97 -17.41
CA SER A 132 17.54 -3.71 -18.80
C SER A 132 18.94 -3.13 -18.96
N ASP A 133 19.51 -2.60 -17.88
CA ASP A 133 20.82 -1.94 -17.92
C ASP A 133 21.93 -3.00 -17.92
N ASP A 134 23.05 -2.74 -18.61
CA ASP A 134 24.20 -3.66 -18.62
C ASP A 134 24.73 -3.94 -17.20
N PHE A 135 24.61 -2.95 -16.32
CA PHE A 135 24.92 -3.05 -14.91
C PHE A 135 23.70 -2.61 -14.11
N PRO A 136 22.82 -3.55 -13.71
CA PRO A 136 21.62 -3.24 -12.94
C PRO A 136 21.93 -2.42 -11.69
N GLY A 137 21.24 -1.29 -11.56
CA GLY A 137 21.26 -0.48 -10.34
C GLY A 137 20.08 -0.83 -9.44
N VAL A 138 20.24 -0.53 -8.16
CA VAL A 138 19.21 -0.73 -7.14
C VAL A 138 18.88 0.63 -6.55
N TYR A 139 17.61 1.01 -6.57
CA TYR A 139 17.18 2.38 -6.25
C TYR A 139 15.97 2.40 -5.33
N PHE A 140 15.97 3.35 -4.41
CA PHE A 140 14.76 3.83 -3.75
C PHE A 140 14.08 4.83 -4.69
N THR A 141 12.84 4.57 -5.10
CA THR A 141 12.10 5.47 -6.00
C THR A 141 10.63 5.60 -5.59
N ARG A 142 10.04 6.74 -5.92
CA ARG A 142 8.59 6.99 -5.84
C ARG A 142 7.93 7.12 -7.21
N THR A 143 8.76 7.12 -8.25
CA THR A 143 8.42 7.27 -9.66
C THR A 143 9.25 6.23 -10.43
N PRO A 144 8.88 4.95 -10.33
CA PRO A 144 9.61 3.88 -10.99
C PRO A 144 9.58 4.02 -12.51
N ARG A 145 10.57 3.45 -13.20
CA ARG A 145 10.60 3.41 -14.66
C ARG A 145 9.41 2.60 -15.18
N PRO A 146 8.78 2.99 -16.30
CA PRO A 146 7.64 2.26 -16.85
C PRO A 146 7.99 0.83 -17.30
N ARG A 147 9.23 0.59 -17.73
CA ARG A 147 9.72 -0.69 -18.27
C ARG A 147 11.20 -0.87 -17.96
N GLY A 148 11.69 -2.10 -18.11
CA GLY A 148 13.10 -2.43 -17.97
C GLY A 148 13.57 -2.54 -16.51
N SER A 149 12.67 -2.44 -15.53
CA SER A 149 12.98 -2.62 -14.13
C SER A 149 12.07 -3.65 -13.46
N LYS A 150 12.58 -4.24 -12.39
CA LYS A 150 11.82 -5.05 -11.44
C LYS A 150 11.54 -4.20 -10.22
N LEU A 151 10.27 -4.11 -9.85
CA LEU A 151 9.82 -3.31 -8.71
C LEU A 151 9.44 -4.22 -7.55
N TYR A 152 9.82 -3.81 -6.36
CA TYR A 152 9.39 -4.39 -5.09
C TYR A 152 8.77 -3.28 -4.25
N GLY A 153 7.70 -3.61 -3.52
CA GLY A 153 6.87 -2.62 -2.83
C GLY A 153 5.45 -2.61 -3.41
N PRO A 154 4.61 -1.63 -3.04
CA PRO A 154 4.87 -0.42 -2.26
C PRO A 154 5.29 -0.69 -0.81
N PHE A 155 6.18 0.14 -0.25
CA PHE A 155 6.59 0.07 1.16
C PHE A 155 5.92 1.18 1.99
N LEU A 156 5.41 0.82 3.17
CA LEU A 156 4.80 1.77 4.11
C LEU A 156 5.83 2.55 4.93
N ASP A 157 7.01 1.96 5.14
CA ASP A 157 8.11 2.58 5.88
C ASP A 157 9.26 2.96 4.93
N PRO A 158 9.37 4.25 4.53
CA PRO A 158 10.47 4.74 3.71
C PRO A 158 11.84 4.70 4.40
N GLY A 159 11.89 4.65 5.73
CA GLY A 159 13.13 4.56 6.50
C GLY A 159 13.71 3.16 6.42
N GLY A 160 12.91 2.16 6.83
CA GLY A 160 13.30 0.76 6.82
C GLY A 160 13.75 0.25 5.44
N ILE A 161 13.10 0.67 4.35
CA ILE A 161 13.57 0.29 3.01
C ILE A 161 14.91 0.91 2.63
N ARG A 162 15.19 2.16 3.05
CA ARG A 162 16.51 2.77 2.83
C ARG A 162 17.59 2.06 3.62
N ASP A 163 17.29 1.69 4.85
CA ASP A 163 18.21 0.94 5.70
C ASP A 163 18.49 -0.46 5.13
N ALA A 164 17.45 -1.13 4.64
CA ALA A 164 17.58 -2.41 3.94
C ALA A 164 18.47 -2.29 2.69
N ILE A 165 18.24 -1.27 1.84
CA ILE A 165 19.11 -1.00 0.68
C ILE A 165 20.55 -0.78 1.15
N ASN A 166 20.77 0.09 2.13
CA ASN A 166 22.11 0.37 2.64
C ASN A 166 22.81 -0.86 3.22
N ALA A 167 22.08 -1.74 3.89
CA ALA A 167 22.61 -2.99 4.44
C ALA A 167 22.95 -3.98 3.33
N LEU A 168 22.03 -4.22 2.39
CA LEU A 168 22.22 -5.12 1.26
C LEU A 168 23.37 -4.66 0.36
N GLN A 169 23.57 -3.36 0.21
CA GLN A 169 24.66 -2.81 -0.59
C GLN A 169 26.05 -3.20 -0.04
N ARG A 170 26.19 -3.37 1.28
CA ARG A 170 27.46 -3.81 1.88
C ARG A 170 27.82 -5.25 1.49
N ILE A 171 26.81 -6.08 1.22
CA ILE A 171 26.97 -7.50 0.91
C ILE A 171 27.13 -7.70 -0.59
N PHE A 172 26.23 -7.11 -1.38
CA PHE A 172 26.13 -7.36 -2.83
C PHE A 172 26.84 -6.31 -3.69
N LYS A 173 27.34 -5.22 -3.09
CA LYS A 173 28.16 -4.19 -3.74
C LYS A 173 27.58 -3.65 -5.05
N TYR A 174 26.25 -3.54 -5.12
CA TYR A 174 25.56 -2.99 -6.28
C TYR A 174 25.67 -1.47 -6.34
N ARG A 175 25.46 -0.93 -7.54
CA ARG A 175 25.45 0.51 -7.77
C ARG A 175 24.11 1.15 -7.41
N THR A 176 24.18 2.40 -6.95
CA THR A 176 23.03 3.28 -6.68
C THR A 176 23.18 4.63 -7.42
N CYS A 177 24.22 4.81 -8.22
CA CYS A 177 24.43 6.03 -9.01
C CYS A 177 23.52 6.06 -10.25
N ALA A 178 23.19 7.24 -10.75
CA ALA A 178 22.29 7.43 -11.91
C ALA A 178 23.00 7.38 -13.28
N LEU A 179 24.30 7.03 -13.34
CA LEU A 179 25.08 7.00 -14.58
C LEU A 179 24.51 5.98 -15.59
N GLU A 180 24.54 6.31 -16.88
CA GLU A 180 24.39 5.27 -17.90
C GLU A 180 25.74 4.56 -18.04
N ILE A 181 25.78 3.24 -17.84
CA ILE A 181 27.02 2.45 -17.94
C ILE A 181 26.77 1.36 -18.95
N ARG A 182 27.47 1.44 -20.08
CA ARG A 182 27.47 0.39 -21.10
C ARG A 182 28.73 -0.46 -20.97
N ALA A 183 28.63 -1.75 -21.25
CA ALA A 183 29.75 -2.67 -21.10
C ALA A 183 30.81 -2.52 -22.20
N ASP A 184 30.40 -2.01 -23.36
CA ASP A 184 31.23 -1.75 -24.54
C ASP A 184 31.90 -0.37 -24.52
N ASP A 185 31.58 0.50 -23.56
CA ASP A 185 32.20 1.81 -23.45
C ASP A 185 33.62 1.70 -22.89
N GLU A 186 34.59 1.82 -23.80
CA GLU A 186 36.02 1.82 -23.50
C GLU A 186 36.47 2.94 -22.56
N LYS A 187 35.74 4.06 -22.47
CA LYS A 187 36.11 5.23 -21.66
C LYS A 187 36.05 4.94 -20.16
N ARG A 188 35.32 3.90 -19.75
CA ARG A 188 35.19 3.49 -18.35
C ARG A 188 36.53 3.22 -17.68
N ARG A 189 37.53 2.73 -18.41
CA ARG A 189 38.87 2.47 -17.88
C ARG A 189 39.55 3.72 -17.30
N PHE A 190 39.15 4.90 -17.77
CA PHE A 190 39.65 6.19 -17.32
C PHE A 190 38.76 6.87 -16.28
N PHE A 191 37.59 6.29 -15.99
CA PHE A 191 36.64 6.86 -15.05
C PHE A 191 37.08 6.61 -13.61
N ARG A 192 37.15 7.67 -12.80
CA ARG A 192 37.47 7.54 -11.37
C ARG A 192 36.24 7.04 -10.61
N PRO A 193 36.32 5.89 -9.89
CA PRO A 193 35.19 5.40 -9.12
C PRO A 193 34.86 6.31 -7.94
N CYS A 194 33.59 6.33 -7.53
CA CYS A 194 33.10 7.19 -6.47
C CYS A 194 33.41 6.63 -5.06
N LEU A 195 33.02 7.39 -4.03
CA LEU A 195 33.21 7.02 -2.63
C LEU A 195 32.69 5.61 -2.30
N LEU A 196 31.56 5.19 -2.86
CA LEU A 196 30.97 3.87 -2.57
C LEU A 196 31.92 2.73 -2.91
N HIS A 197 32.76 2.88 -3.93
CA HIS A 197 33.81 1.89 -4.21
C HIS A 197 34.93 1.94 -3.16
N ALA A 198 35.38 3.15 -2.80
CA ALA A 198 36.44 3.33 -1.80
C ALA A 198 36.07 2.77 -0.41
N ILE A 199 34.78 2.75 -0.07
CA ILE A 199 34.26 2.15 1.18
C ILE A 199 33.69 0.73 0.99
N ASP A 200 34.04 0.07 -0.12
CA ASP A 200 33.70 -1.32 -0.44
C ASP A 200 32.19 -1.64 -0.50
N ARG A 201 31.39 -0.67 -0.94
CA ARG A 201 29.93 -0.78 -1.16
C ARG A 201 29.53 -0.84 -2.62
N CYS A 202 30.48 -0.75 -3.56
CA CYS A 202 30.20 -0.84 -4.98
C CYS A 202 31.37 -1.49 -5.71
N SER A 203 31.08 -2.46 -6.57
CA SER A 203 32.10 -3.13 -7.41
C SER A 203 32.60 -2.26 -8.58
N ALA A 204 32.20 -0.99 -8.63
CA ALA A 204 32.65 0.02 -9.59
C ALA A 204 32.60 -0.39 -11.08
N PRO A 205 31.43 -0.79 -11.59
CA PRO A 205 31.28 -1.07 -13.03
C PRO A 205 31.52 0.17 -13.92
N CYS A 206 31.38 1.38 -13.38
CA CYS A 206 31.66 2.62 -14.11
C CYS A 206 33.14 2.80 -14.44
N ALA A 207 34.02 2.16 -13.68
CA ALA A 207 35.47 2.28 -13.78
C ALA A 207 36.13 0.99 -14.30
N ASP A 208 35.36 0.13 -14.97
CA ASP A 208 35.80 -1.15 -15.52
C ASP A 208 36.46 -2.11 -14.49
N ARG A 209 36.05 -2.01 -13.21
CA ARG A 209 36.61 -2.83 -12.11
C ARG A 209 35.94 -4.19 -11.96
N ILE A 210 34.83 -4.41 -12.65
CA ILE A 210 34.08 -5.67 -12.67
C ILE A 210 33.49 -5.91 -14.05
N SER A 211 33.53 -7.17 -14.50
CA SER A 211 32.91 -7.55 -15.77
C SER A 211 31.39 -7.56 -15.67
N LYS A 212 30.71 -7.36 -16.82
CA LYS A 212 29.23 -7.46 -16.91
C LYS A 212 28.71 -8.79 -16.36
N ARG A 213 29.40 -9.89 -16.66
CA ARG A 213 29.01 -11.24 -16.22
C ARG A 213 29.10 -11.38 -14.69
N ALA A 214 30.25 -11.03 -14.10
CA ALA A 214 30.44 -11.16 -12.66
C ALA A 214 29.46 -10.27 -11.90
N TYR A 215 29.27 -9.02 -12.35
CA TYR A 215 28.29 -8.12 -11.74
C TYR A 215 26.86 -8.67 -11.83
N ALA A 216 26.48 -9.26 -12.97
CA ALA A 216 25.16 -9.89 -13.11
C ALA A 216 24.97 -11.09 -12.17
N GLU A 217 26.01 -11.85 -11.85
CA GLU A 217 25.96 -12.93 -10.86
C GLU A 217 25.73 -12.39 -9.45
N ASP A 218 26.41 -11.29 -9.06
CA ASP A 218 26.18 -10.62 -7.78
C ASP A 218 24.73 -10.13 -7.66
N ILE A 219 24.19 -9.51 -8.72
CA ILE A 219 22.78 -9.06 -8.76
C ILE A 219 21.80 -10.23 -8.72
N LYS A 220 22.12 -11.39 -9.32
CA LYS A 220 21.23 -12.56 -9.25
C LYS A 220 21.09 -13.08 -7.82
N ARG A 221 22.14 -13.01 -7.00
CA ARG A 221 22.09 -13.43 -5.59
C ARG A 221 21.22 -12.52 -4.71
N LEU A 222 20.91 -11.32 -5.19
CA LEU A 222 19.99 -10.38 -4.53
C LEU A 222 18.50 -10.70 -4.82
N ARG A 223 18.20 -11.45 -5.90
CA ARG A 223 16.83 -11.72 -6.38
C ARG A 223 16.17 -12.88 -5.66
#